data_AF-A0A4Z1JIY3-F1
#
_entry.id   AF-A0A4Z1JIY3-F1
#
_cell.length_a   1.000
_cell.length_b   1.000
_cell.length_c   1.000
_cell.angle_alpha   90.00
_cell.angle_beta   90.00
_cell.angle_gamma   90.00
#
_symmetry.space_group_name_H-M   'P 1'
#
loop_
_entity.id
_entity.type
_entity.pdbx_description
1 polymer ?
#
loop_
_entity_poly.entity_id
_entity_poly.type
_entity_poly.pdbx_seq_one_letter_code
_entity_poly.pdbx_strand_id
1 'polypeptide(L)'
;MERENLLFSSDEARCSDEEATPSLADLQQHKTSKFQKKCGGRNVVFRRILPWVLHLALLSTSLGLLIKTLLIQRSLPAICVEDRLQWTITMDSVPDTHHFERLVGSFNRSSSPYKGPPSPAVDAAWAELTDYGAISISEETFGKLNASKNAVRVPAEYGGGRLAFVEAIHQLHCLESLWRHTYPDYYKEAARKIEINDQEWHDHMDHCVDMLRQKLMCDADVHLVTYNWLKGHDAPHPNFNTARQCRSFEAVKQYVMDNALDGSNLPKMYFEKPKDGSVMEYEEPPYDPLADGWPSSHH
;
A
#
# COMPACT_ATOMS: atom_id res chain seq x y z
N MET A 1 -36.24 -16.15 -29.25
CA MET A 1 -36.11 -16.87 -30.53
C MET A 1 -34.63 -17.07 -30.76
N GLU A 2 -34.05 -18.25 -30.72
CA GLU A 2 -34.49 -19.59 -30.37
C GLU A 2 -33.20 -20.41 -30.30
N ARG A 3 -33.07 -21.29 -29.31
CA ARG A 3 -32.06 -22.34 -29.30
C ARG A 3 -32.51 -23.39 -30.31
N GLU A 4 -31.66 -23.74 -31.26
CA GLU A 4 -31.85 -24.96 -32.04
C GLU A 4 -31.13 -26.13 -31.33
N ASN A 5 -31.95 -27.07 -30.85
CA ASN A 5 -31.58 -28.44 -30.53
C ASN A 5 -31.92 -29.30 -31.76
N LEU A 6 -30.98 -30.05 -32.31
CA LEU A 6 -31.22 -31.26 -33.12
C LEU A 6 -29.92 -32.10 -33.07
N LEU A 7 -29.86 -33.43 -33.01
CA LEU A 7 -30.81 -34.54 -32.89
C LEU A 7 -29.97 -35.78 -32.52
N PHE A 8 -30.59 -36.72 -31.80
CA PHE A 8 -30.11 -38.08 -31.56
C PHE A 8 -30.02 -38.90 -32.87
N SER A 9 -29.12 -39.89 -32.93
CA SER A 9 -29.27 -41.06 -33.80
C SER A 9 -28.99 -42.32 -32.99
N SER A 10 -29.97 -43.22 -32.94
CA SER A 10 -29.95 -44.54 -32.33
C SER A 10 -30.16 -45.58 -33.42
N ASP A 11 -29.17 -46.44 -33.65
CA ASP A 11 -29.32 -47.61 -34.52
C ASP A 11 -29.58 -48.85 -33.65
N GLU A 12 -30.83 -49.31 -33.64
CA GLU A 12 -31.22 -50.65 -33.18
C GLU A 12 -31.20 -51.62 -34.36
N ALA A 13 -30.40 -52.68 -34.23
CA ALA A 13 -30.38 -53.80 -35.15
C ALA A 13 -31.53 -54.76 -34.87
N ARG A 14 -32.27 -55.08 -35.94
CA ARG A 14 -33.37 -56.05 -36.01
C ARG A 14 -32.81 -57.43 -36.38
N CYS A 15 -33.16 -58.46 -35.61
CA CYS A 15 -33.12 -59.85 -36.08
C CYS A 15 -34.47 -60.50 -35.81
N SER A 16 -35.02 -61.09 -36.87
CA SER A 16 -36.29 -61.81 -36.96
C SER A 16 -36.10 -63.28 -36.57
N ASP A 17 -36.93 -63.75 -35.65
CA ASP A 17 -37.03 -65.16 -35.26
C ASP A 17 -38.04 -65.88 -36.17
N GLU A 18 -37.57 -66.77 -37.04
CA GLU A 18 -38.34 -67.94 -37.47
C GLU A 18 -37.67 -69.17 -36.86
N GLU A 19 -38.26 -69.71 -35.80
CA GLU A 19 -37.92 -71.05 -35.31
C GLU A 19 -39.13 -71.99 -35.43
N ALA A 20 -38.88 -73.06 -36.16
CA ALA A 20 -39.69 -74.26 -36.26
C ALA A 20 -39.96 -74.88 -34.88
N THR A 21 -41.17 -75.37 -34.67
CA THR A 21 -41.55 -76.15 -33.49
C THR A 21 -40.71 -77.43 -33.38
N PRO A 22 -39.96 -77.64 -32.27
CA PRO A 22 -39.14 -78.83 -32.10
C PRO A 22 -39.97 -80.04 -31.69
N SER A 23 -39.49 -81.23 -32.03
CA SER A 23 -40.20 -82.50 -31.87
C SER A 23 -40.21 -82.98 -30.41
N LEU A 24 -41.12 -83.88 -30.06
CA LEU A 24 -41.32 -84.40 -28.69
C LEU A 24 -40.06 -85.09 -28.10
N ALA A 25 -39.09 -85.48 -28.94
CA ALA A 25 -37.80 -86.02 -28.51
C ALA A 25 -36.87 -84.91 -27.96
N ASP A 26 -36.92 -83.70 -28.50
CA ASP A 26 -36.11 -82.56 -28.06
C ASP A 26 -36.58 -82.01 -26.69
N LEU A 27 -37.87 -82.16 -26.39
CA LEU A 27 -38.46 -81.81 -25.09
C LEU A 27 -38.07 -82.78 -23.96
N GLN A 28 -37.63 -84.00 -24.28
CA GLN A 28 -37.21 -84.98 -23.28
C GLN A 28 -35.72 -84.89 -22.94
N GLN A 29 -34.88 -84.41 -23.86
CA GLN A 29 -33.45 -84.19 -23.59
C GLN A 29 -33.19 -82.93 -22.75
N HIS A 30 -34.15 -82.00 -22.69
CA HIS A 30 -34.06 -80.77 -21.90
C HIS A 30 -34.32 -80.94 -20.39
N LYS A 31 -34.73 -82.13 -19.92
CA LYS A 31 -35.05 -82.38 -18.50
C LYS A 31 -33.89 -82.90 -17.65
N THR A 32 -32.74 -83.25 -18.23
CA THR A 32 -31.65 -83.91 -17.48
C THR A 32 -30.28 -83.23 -17.55
N SER A 33 -30.12 -82.10 -18.26
CA SER A 33 -28.91 -81.28 -18.17
C SER A 33 -29.17 -80.02 -17.35
N LYS A 34 -28.91 -80.09 -16.04
CA LYS A 34 -28.71 -78.90 -15.20
C LYS A 34 -27.43 -78.20 -15.66
N PHE A 35 -27.52 -77.38 -16.70
CA PHE A 35 -26.52 -76.34 -16.93
C PHE A 35 -26.61 -75.38 -15.74
N GLN A 36 -25.70 -75.55 -14.77
CA GLN A 36 -25.43 -74.51 -13.78
C GLN A 36 -25.07 -73.24 -14.56
N LYS A 37 -26.01 -72.31 -14.71
CA LYS A 37 -25.64 -70.91 -14.91
C LYS A 37 -24.84 -70.52 -13.66
N LYS A 38 -23.51 -70.58 -13.75
CA LYS A 38 -22.64 -69.74 -12.93
C LYS A 38 -22.96 -68.30 -13.33
N CYS A 39 -24.07 -67.76 -12.83
CA CYS A 39 -24.16 -66.33 -12.61
C CYS A 39 -23.00 -66.04 -11.67
N GLY A 40 -21.92 -65.46 -12.21
CA GLY A 40 -20.79 -65.01 -11.44
C GLY A 40 -21.29 -63.98 -10.43
N GLY A 41 -21.67 -64.45 -9.24
CA GLY A 41 -22.02 -63.66 -8.06
C GLY A 41 -20.79 -63.00 -7.45
N ARG A 42 -19.86 -62.52 -8.27
CA ARG A 42 -18.78 -61.63 -7.87
C ARG A 42 -19.16 -60.25 -8.38
N ASN A 43 -19.58 -59.39 -7.45
CA ASN A 43 -19.63 -57.92 -7.56
C ASN A 43 -21.01 -57.22 -7.61
N VAL A 44 -22.13 -57.88 -7.28
CA VAL A 44 -23.40 -57.15 -7.00
C VAL A 44 -23.27 -56.26 -5.76
N VAL A 45 -22.60 -56.79 -4.73
CA VAL A 45 -22.23 -56.05 -3.51
C VAL A 45 -21.32 -54.87 -3.85
N PHE A 46 -20.31 -55.08 -4.70
CA PHE A 46 -19.38 -54.04 -5.13
C PHE A 46 -20.09 -52.91 -5.90
N ARG A 47 -21.01 -53.22 -6.81
CA ARG A 47 -21.82 -52.20 -7.53
C ARG A 47 -22.73 -51.39 -6.61
N ARG A 48 -23.21 -51.95 -5.50
CA ARG A 48 -24.02 -51.23 -4.51
C ARG A 48 -23.18 -50.40 -3.55
N ILE A 49 -21.98 -50.85 -3.19
CA ILE A 49 -21.12 -50.19 -2.20
C ILE A 49 -20.22 -49.11 -2.83
N LEU A 50 -19.78 -49.30 -4.09
CA LEU A 50 -18.87 -48.39 -4.78
C LEU A 50 -19.36 -46.93 -4.84
N PRO A 51 -20.64 -46.62 -5.14
CA PRO A 51 -21.13 -45.24 -5.11
C PRO A 51 -20.98 -44.61 -3.72
N TRP A 52 -21.31 -45.33 -2.66
CA TRP A 52 -21.19 -44.83 -1.28
C TRP A 52 -19.73 -44.60 -0.87
N VAL A 53 -18.81 -45.49 -1.28
CA VAL A 53 -17.37 -45.31 -1.06
C VAL A 53 -16.85 -44.06 -1.78
N LEU A 54 -17.28 -43.83 -3.03
CA LEU A 54 -16.92 -42.64 -3.80
C LEU A 54 -17.49 -41.36 -3.17
N HIS A 55 -18.74 -41.38 -2.69
CA HIS A 55 -19.34 -40.24 -2.00
C HIS A 55 -18.63 -39.95 -0.67
N LEU A 56 -18.24 -40.97 0.09
CA LEU A 56 -17.49 -40.81 1.34
C LEU A 56 -16.10 -40.21 1.07
N ALA A 57 -15.43 -40.67 0.01
CA ALA A 57 -14.14 -40.15 -0.42
C ALA A 57 -14.24 -38.68 -0.86
N LEU A 58 -15.25 -38.32 -1.66
CA LEU A 58 -15.52 -36.93 -2.06
C LEU A 58 -15.87 -36.02 -0.87
N LEU A 59 -16.68 -36.52 0.07
CA LEU A 59 -17.04 -35.77 1.27
C LEU A 59 -15.81 -35.54 2.17
N SER A 60 -14.96 -36.56 2.35
CA SER A 60 -13.74 -36.45 3.15
C SER A 60 -12.72 -35.48 2.54
N THR A 61 -12.60 -35.45 1.21
CA THR A 61 -11.70 -34.52 0.50
C THR A 61 -12.24 -33.10 0.55
N SER A 62 -13.54 -32.90 0.35
CA SER A 62 -14.19 -31.59 0.50
C SER A 62 -14.07 -31.04 1.92
N LEU A 63 -14.32 -31.87 2.94
CA LEU A 63 -14.17 -31.48 4.34
C LEU A 63 -12.71 -31.18 4.69
N GLY A 64 -11.76 -31.99 4.19
CA GLY A 64 -10.32 -31.75 4.36
C GLY A 64 -9.85 -30.44 3.73
N LEU A 65 -10.36 -30.11 2.53
CA LEU A 65 -10.09 -28.83 1.88
C LEU A 65 -10.68 -27.67 2.68
N LEU A 66 -11.94 -27.77 3.12
CA LEU A 66 -12.59 -26.74 3.95
C LEU A 66 -11.82 -26.50 5.25
N ILE A 67 -11.41 -27.56 5.95
CA ILE A 67 -10.63 -27.46 7.19
C ILE A 67 -9.27 -26.79 6.89
N LYS A 68 -8.58 -27.19 5.82
CA LYS A 68 -7.34 -26.52 5.41
C LYS A 68 -7.55 -25.04 5.14
N THR A 69 -8.60 -24.65 4.40
CA THR A 69 -8.90 -23.25 4.11
C THR A 69 -9.19 -22.47 5.38
N LEU A 70 -9.96 -23.01 6.32
CA LEU A 70 -10.26 -22.39 7.60
C LEU A 70 -9.02 -22.26 8.50
N LEU A 71 -8.13 -23.26 8.49
CA LEU A 71 -6.86 -23.21 9.20
C LEU A 71 -5.91 -22.18 8.58
N ILE A 72 -5.79 -22.14 7.24
CA ILE A 72 -5.00 -21.15 6.50
C ILE A 72 -5.53 -19.74 6.77
N GLN A 73 -6.86 -19.53 6.71
CA GLN A 73 -7.50 -18.25 6.99
C GLN A 73 -7.28 -17.78 8.43
N ARG A 74 -7.23 -18.72 9.39
CA ARG A 74 -6.88 -18.41 10.80
C ARG A 74 -5.38 -18.17 11.01
N SER A 75 -4.51 -18.71 10.16
CA SER A 75 -3.06 -18.51 10.21
C SER A 75 -2.55 -17.36 9.32
N LEU A 76 -3.43 -16.71 8.55
CA LEU A 76 -3.15 -15.49 7.78
C LEU A 76 -3.14 -14.13 8.57
N PRO A 77 -2.84 -14.02 9.89
CA PRO A 77 -2.66 -12.69 10.50
C PRO A 77 -1.28 -12.03 10.37
N ALA A 78 -0.24 -12.67 9.82
CA ALA A 78 1.13 -12.10 9.82
C ALA A 78 1.63 -11.67 8.43
N ILE A 79 1.36 -12.46 7.38
CA ILE A 79 1.97 -12.27 6.05
C ILE A 79 1.45 -11.02 5.33
N CYS A 80 0.21 -10.57 5.61
CA CYS A 80 -0.33 -9.34 5.01
C CYS A 80 0.14 -8.06 5.70
N VAL A 81 0.79 -8.15 6.86
CA VAL A 81 1.35 -6.98 7.56
C VAL A 81 2.78 -6.71 7.09
N GLU A 82 3.55 -7.77 6.79
CA GLU A 82 4.94 -7.68 6.34
C GLU A 82 5.12 -6.83 5.06
N ASP A 83 4.21 -6.93 4.09
CA ASP A 83 4.24 -6.10 2.86
C ASP A 83 3.97 -4.61 3.12
N ARG A 84 3.35 -4.24 4.26
CA ARG A 84 3.23 -2.85 4.69
C ARG A 84 4.44 -2.36 5.50
N LEU A 85 5.31 -3.26 5.96
CA LEU A 85 6.43 -2.93 6.85
C LEU A 85 7.51 -2.09 6.16
N GLN A 86 7.67 -2.16 4.84
CA GLN A 86 8.64 -1.31 4.14
C GLN A 86 8.38 0.20 4.35
N TRP A 87 7.12 0.59 4.56
CA TRP A 87 6.71 1.98 4.85
C TRP A 87 6.86 2.37 6.34
N THR A 88 7.21 1.42 7.20
CA THR A 88 7.37 1.60 8.65
C THR A 88 8.84 1.69 9.07
N ILE A 89 9.79 1.39 8.17
CA ILE A 89 11.23 1.28 8.46
C ILE A 89 11.88 2.57 8.99
N THR A 90 11.23 3.73 8.87
CA THR A 90 11.85 5.00 9.26
C THR A 90 11.65 5.40 10.73
N MET A 91 10.74 4.78 11.48
CA MET A 91 10.37 5.25 12.83
C MET A 91 9.85 4.12 13.74
N ASP A 92 10.73 3.25 14.23
CA ASP A 92 10.35 2.18 15.18
C ASP A 92 9.61 2.71 16.44
N SER A 93 9.82 3.98 16.78
CA SER A 93 9.30 4.68 17.95
C SER A 93 7.99 5.44 17.72
N VAL A 94 7.50 5.56 16.48
CA VAL A 94 6.20 6.20 16.22
C VAL A 94 5.12 5.12 16.18
N PRO A 95 4.15 5.11 17.11
CA PRO A 95 3.05 4.16 17.06
C PRO A 95 2.32 4.24 15.72
N ASP A 96 2.05 3.08 15.10
CA ASP A 96 1.30 2.97 13.83
C ASP A 96 -0.21 3.25 14.04
N THR A 97 -0.50 4.43 14.56
CA THR A 97 -1.83 4.90 14.90
C THR A 97 -2.46 5.55 13.69
N HIS A 98 -3.60 5.01 13.29
CA HIS A 98 -4.40 5.51 12.19
C HIS A 98 -5.76 5.96 12.71
N HIS A 99 -6.28 7.03 12.12
CA HIS A 99 -7.61 7.54 12.40
C HIS A 99 -8.30 7.96 11.12
N PHE A 100 -9.63 8.03 11.15
CA PHE A 100 -10.38 8.61 10.05
C PHE A 100 -10.54 10.11 10.28
N GLU A 101 -10.16 10.90 9.29
CA GLU A 101 -10.36 12.34 9.27
C GLU A 101 -11.20 12.75 8.08
N ARG A 102 -12.09 13.72 8.27
CA ARG A 102 -12.82 14.34 7.17
C ARG A 102 -12.15 15.65 6.80
N LEU A 103 -11.65 15.73 5.56
CA LEU A 103 -10.98 16.93 5.08
C LEU A 103 -11.95 18.12 5.04
N VAL A 104 -11.45 19.30 5.41
CA VAL A 104 -12.19 20.57 5.34
C VAL A 104 -11.83 21.30 4.05
N GLY A 105 -12.53 20.92 2.98
CA GLY A 105 -12.27 21.38 1.62
C GLY A 105 -12.90 22.73 1.24
N SER A 106 -13.27 23.54 2.23
CA SER A 106 -13.90 24.85 2.01
C SER A 106 -12.94 25.85 1.37
N PHE A 107 -13.42 26.60 0.37
CA PHE A 107 -12.72 27.73 -0.25
C PHE A 107 -12.74 29.00 0.61
N ASN A 108 -13.57 29.05 1.66
CA ASN A 108 -13.56 30.17 2.60
C ASN A 108 -12.19 30.26 3.28
N ARG A 109 -11.55 31.43 3.15
CA ARG A 109 -10.24 31.72 3.71
C ARG A 109 -10.19 31.61 5.25
N SER A 110 -11.32 31.79 5.94
CA SER A 110 -11.39 31.72 7.41
C SER A 110 -11.74 30.32 7.94
N SER A 111 -11.92 29.31 7.08
CA SER A 111 -12.35 27.98 7.53
C SER A 111 -11.22 27.12 8.11
N SER A 112 -9.99 27.63 8.19
CA SER A 112 -8.81 26.94 8.69
C SER A 112 -7.80 27.97 9.21
N PRO A 113 -7.08 27.68 10.31
CA PRO A 113 -6.06 28.58 10.85
C PRO A 113 -4.86 28.76 9.92
N TYR A 114 -4.66 27.83 8.96
CA TYR A 114 -3.55 27.86 8.00
C TYR A 114 -3.91 28.60 6.70
N LYS A 115 -5.15 29.13 6.58
CA LYS A 115 -5.66 29.78 5.36
C LYS A 115 -5.85 31.29 5.56
N GLY A 116 -5.79 32.01 4.45
CA GLY A 116 -6.12 33.43 4.37
C GLY A 116 -4.88 34.32 4.18
N PRO A 117 -5.08 35.65 4.25
CA PRO A 117 -3.96 36.59 4.25
C PRO A 117 -3.03 36.32 5.44
N PRO A 118 -1.72 36.53 5.28
CA PRO A 118 -0.76 36.32 6.34
C PRO A 118 -1.05 37.24 7.52
N SER A 119 -0.84 36.71 8.72
CA SER A 119 -1.00 37.42 9.98
C SER A 119 -0.21 36.68 11.06
N PRO A 120 0.08 37.30 12.21
CA PRO A 120 0.80 36.64 13.30
C PRO A 120 0.16 35.31 13.76
N ALA A 121 -1.17 35.22 13.70
CA ALA A 121 -1.89 33.99 14.05
C ALA A 121 -1.70 32.87 13.01
N VAL A 122 -1.69 33.23 11.72
CA VAL A 122 -1.44 32.27 10.63
C VAL A 122 0.02 31.82 10.64
N ASP A 123 0.96 32.75 10.88
CA ASP A 123 2.38 32.47 11.02
C ASP A 123 2.63 31.51 12.20
N ALA A 124 2.00 31.74 13.35
CA ALA A 124 2.09 30.87 14.51
C ALA A 124 1.53 29.46 14.22
N ALA A 125 0.40 29.37 13.52
CA ALA A 125 -0.18 28.08 13.13
C ALA A 125 0.79 27.29 12.25
N TRP A 126 1.38 27.91 11.22
CA TRP A 126 2.38 27.26 10.37
C TRP A 126 3.64 26.87 11.14
N ALA A 127 4.15 27.74 12.02
CA ALA A 127 5.31 27.44 12.85
C ALA A 127 5.10 26.20 13.74
N GLU A 128 3.88 25.99 14.26
CA GLU A 128 3.54 24.77 15.00
C GLU A 128 3.60 23.48 14.16
N LEU A 129 3.69 23.57 12.84
CA LEU A 129 3.84 22.43 11.93
C LEU A 129 5.27 22.27 11.40
N THR A 130 6.01 23.36 11.23
CA THR A 130 7.27 23.37 10.46
C THR A 130 8.50 23.79 11.25
N ASP A 131 8.36 24.51 12.36
CA ASP A 131 9.49 25.05 13.14
C ASP A 131 10.07 24.00 14.09
N TYR A 132 10.47 22.88 13.50
CA TYR A 132 11.21 21.82 14.15
C TYR A 132 12.59 21.75 13.53
N GLY A 133 13.63 21.85 14.37
CA GLY A 133 15.01 21.69 13.93
C GLY A 133 15.31 20.26 13.45
N ALA A 134 16.58 20.04 13.09
CA ALA A 134 17.04 18.70 12.81
C ALA A 134 16.93 17.80 14.05
N ILE A 135 16.71 16.50 13.80
CA ILE A 135 16.67 15.48 14.84
C ILE A 135 17.98 14.68 14.86
N SER A 136 18.26 14.02 15.98
CA SER A 136 19.23 12.93 16.00
C SER A 136 18.52 11.58 15.99
N ILE A 137 18.97 10.68 15.11
CA ILE A 137 18.54 9.27 15.11
C ILE A 137 19.67 8.36 15.57
N SER A 138 19.32 7.25 16.20
CA SER A 138 20.30 6.25 16.64
C SER A 138 21.02 5.62 15.44
N GLU A 139 22.25 5.13 15.65
CA GLU A 139 22.96 4.36 14.62
C GLU A 139 22.21 3.06 14.24
N GLU A 140 21.40 2.50 15.15
CA GLU A 140 20.53 1.35 14.85
C GLU A 140 19.44 1.73 13.83
N THR A 141 18.74 2.84 14.09
CA THR A 141 17.73 3.38 13.17
C THR A 141 18.36 3.72 11.83
N PHE A 142 19.51 4.40 11.84
CA PHE A 142 20.24 4.75 10.63
C PHE A 142 20.69 3.51 9.84
N GLY A 143 21.11 2.44 10.50
CA GLY A 143 21.51 1.19 9.85
C GLY A 143 20.38 0.47 9.11
N LYS A 144 19.12 0.84 9.35
CA LYS A 144 17.93 0.34 8.63
C LYS A 144 17.61 1.20 7.39
N LEU A 145 18.21 2.38 7.27
CA LEU A 145 17.99 3.30 6.15
C LEU A 145 18.93 2.97 5.00
N ASN A 146 18.42 3.08 3.77
CA ASN A 146 19.26 3.09 2.57
C ASN A 146 19.83 4.49 2.33
N ALA A 147 20.69 4.95 3.26
CA ALA A 147 21.27 6.29 3.27
C ALA A 147 22.79 6.25 3.12
N SER A 148 23.36 7.36 2.64
CA SER A 148 24.81 7.53 2.49
C SER A 148 25.58 7.17 3.74
N LYS A 149 26.67 6.40 3.62
CA LYS A 149 27.60 6.16 4.75
C LYS A 149 28.21 7.46 5.29
N ASN A 150 28.24 8.50 4.47
CA ASN A 150 28.74 9.84 4.78
C ASN A 150 27.69 10.75 5.45
N ALA A 151 26.52 10.23 5.82
CA ALA A 151 25.52 10.97 6.58
C ALA A 151 26.13 11.60 7.85
N VAL A 152 25.76 12.85 8.14
CA VAL A 152 26.38 13.64 9.21
C VAL A 152 26.19 12.97 10.57
N ARG A 153 27.28 12.87 11.34
CA ARG A 153 27.25 12.41 12.73
C ARG A 153 27.01 13.59 13.67
N VAL A 154 26.11 13.41 14.62
CA VAL A 154 25.93 14.34 15.73
C VAL A 154 27.07 14.11 16.72
N PRO A 155 27.75 15.16 17.21
CA PRO A 155 28.80 15.02 18.21
C PRO A 155 28.29 14.37 19.50
N ALA A 156 29.15 13.62 20.19
CA ALA A 156 28.77 12.86 21.38
C ALA A 156 28.28 13.77 22.53
N GLU A 157 28.82 14.99 22.62
CA GLU A 157 28.41 16.00 23.59
C GLU A 157 26.96 16.48 23.41
N TYR A 158 26.36 16.25 22.23
CA TYR A 158 24.96 16.58 21.91
C TYR A 158 24.08 15.33 21.80
N GLY A 159 24.52 14.20 22.34
CA GLY A 159 23.75 12.94 22.36
C GLY A 159 24.16 11.90 21.31
N GLY A 160 25.07 12.24 20.40
CA GLY A 160 25.53 11.30 19.36
C GLY A 160 24.44 10.94 18.35
N GLY A 161 24.71 9.97 17.47
CA GLY A 161 23.79 9.51 16.43
C GLY A 161 24.00 10.19 15.08
N ARG A 162 22.96 10.20 14.24
CA ARG A 162 22.98 10.76 12.89
C ARG A 162 21.99 11.90 12.76
N LEU A 163 22.43 12.96 12.10
CA LEU A 163 21.58 14.10 11.78
C LEU A 163 20.54 13.67 10.75
N ALA A 164 19.28 13.95 11.03
CA ALA A 164 18.18 13.68 10.10
C ALA A 164 17.09 14.75 10.24
N PHE A 165 16.12 14.68 9.34
CA PHE A 165 14.84 15.38 9.47
C PHE A 165 13.72 14.41 9.11
N VAL A 166 12.52 14.69 9.59
CA VAL A 166 11.33 13.93 9.20
C VAL A 166 10.73 14.53 7.94
N GLU A 167 10.63 13.71 6.90
CA GLU A 167 10.20 14.10 5.57
C GLU A 167 8.80 14.77 5.55
N ALA A 168 7.87 14.34 6.41
CA ALA A 168 6.56 15.00 6.52
C ALA A 168 6.65 16.47 6.97
N ILE A 169 7.61 16.81 7.85
CA ILE A 169 7.84 18.19 8.29
C ILE A 169 8.50 18.99 7.17
N HIS A 170 9.47 18.40 6.47
CA HIS A 170 10.11 19.03 5.30
C HIS A 170 9.09 19.34 4.20
N GLN A 171 8.18 18.42 3.90
CA GLN A 171 7.10 18.64 2.94
C GLN A 171 6.16 19.78 3.34
N LEU A 172 5.82 19.88 4.63
CA LEU A 172 5.04 21.01 5.15
C LEU A 172 5.81 22.33 5.06
N HIS A 173 7.12 22.32 5.30
CA HIS A 173 8.00 23.48 5.12
C HIS A 173 8.05 23.94 3.65
N CYS A 174 8.18 23.01 2.70
CA CYS A 174 8.10 23.30 1.27
C CYS A 174 6.76 23.94 0.92
N LEU A 175 5.65 23.38 1.41
CA LEU A 175 4.31 23.91 1.18
C LEU A 175 4.11 25.31 1.77
N GLU A 176 4.58 25.54 3.00
CA GLU A 176 4.55 26.86 3.65
C GLU A 176 5.34 27.87 2.82
N SER A 177 6.55 27.52 2.37
CA SER A 177 7.43 28.40 1.60
C SER A 177 6.78 28.83 0.28
N LEU A 178 6.15 27.89 -0.44
CA LEU A 178 5.38 28.17 -1.65
C LEU A 178 4.18 29.09 -1.36
N TRP A 179 3.44 28.83 -0.27
CA TRP A 179 2.32 29.68 0.12
C TRP A 179 2.78 31.11 0.48
N ARG A 180 3.87 31.26 1.24
CA ARG A 180 4.46 32.57 1.61
C ARG A 180 4.89 33.35 0.38
N HIS A 181 5.35 32.69 -0.67
CA HIS A 181 5.72 33.33 -1.94
C HIS A 181 4.53 34.00 -2.64
N THR A 182 3.30 33.58 -2.33
CA THR A 182 2.09 34.26 -2.84
C THR A 182 1.76 35.58 -2.12
N TYR A 183 2.52 35.93 -1.06
CA TYR A 183 2.36 37.16 -0.26
C TYR A 183 3.68 37.94 -0.08
N PRO A 184 4.32 38.40 -1.17
CA PRO A 184 5.62 39.08 -1.11
C PRO A 184 5.60 40.40 -0.31
N ASP A 185 4.48 41.12 -0.31
CA ASP A 185 4.32 42.38 0.42
C ASP A 185 4.43 42.21 1.95
N TYR A 186 4.04 41.03 2.45
CA TYR A 186 4.11 40.69 3.87
C TYR A 186 5.46 40.02 4.20
N TYR A 187 5.87 39.02 3.41
CA TYR A 187 7.12 38.28 3.62
C TYR A 187 8.30 38.95 2.91
N LYS A 188 8.60 40.20 3.29
CA LYS A 188 9.61 41.03 2.64
C LYS A 188 11.01 40.43 2.65
N GLU A 189 11.36 39.66 3.67
CA GLU A 189 12.68 39.00 3.71
C GLU A 189 12.79 37.89 2.66
N ALA A 190 11.73 37.10 2.46
CA ALA A 190 11.69 36.12 1.39
C ALA A 190 11.75 36.82 0.02
N ALA A 191 10.99 37.92 -0.15
CA ALA A 191 11.05 38.73 -1.36
C ALA A 191 12.45 39.30 -1.61
N ARG A 192 13.15 39.75 -0.56
CA ARG A 192 14.51 40.27 -0.64
C ARG A 192 15.53 39.20 -1.04
N LYS A 193 15.37 37.95 -0.61
CA LYS A 193 16.27 36.85 -1.01
C LYS A 193 16.26 36.65 -2.54
N ILE A 194 15.09 36.80 -3.17
CA ILE A 194 14.94 36.78 -4.63
C ILE A 194 15.78 37.89 -5.27
N GLU A 195 15.77 39.09 -4.69
CA GLU A 195 16.55 40.23 -5.23
C GLU A 195 18.06 40.05 -5.07
N ILE A 196 18.51 39.32 -4.05
CA ILE A 196 19.93 39.11 -3.74
C ILE A 196 20.53 37.99 -4.61
N ASN A 197 19.82 36.87 -4.75
CA ASN A 197 20.26 35.72 -5.52
C ASN A 197 19.03 34.99 -6.08
N ASP A 198 18.57 35.46 -7.24
CA ASP A 198 17.37 34.94 -7.91
C ASP A 198 17.51 33.47 -8.29
N GLN A 199 18.68 33.08 -8.80
CA GLN A 199 18.94 31.70 -9.22
C GLN A 199 18.84 30.71 -8.05
N GLU A 200 19.59 30.93 -6.97
CA GLU A 200 19.56 30.05 -5.80
C GLU A 200 18.15 29.96 -5.19
N TRP A 201 17.41 31.07 -5.21
CA TRP A 201 16.02 31.08 -4.76
C TRP A 201 15.13 30.21 -5.65
N HIS A 202 15.23 30.36 -6.97
CA HIS A 202 14.45 29.57 -7.93
C HIS A 202 14.82 28.08 -7.85
N ASP A 203 16.11 27.74 -7.73
CA ASP A 203 16.57 26.36 -7.55
C ASP A 203 15.93 25.73 -6.30
N HIS A 204 15.84 26.48 -5.19
CA HIS A 204 15.19 26.01 -3.97
C HIS A 204 13.68 25.81 -4.15
N MET A 205 12.98 26.75 -4.81
CA MET A 205 11.55 26.62 -5.07
C MET A 205 11.24 25.46 -6.03
N ASP A 206 12.04 25.27 -7.08
CA ASP A 206 11.91 24.18 -8.02
C ASP A 206 12.15 22.82 -7.32
N HIS A 207 13.16 22.75 -6.43
CA HIS A 207 13.35 21.60 -5.55
C HIS A 207 12.13 21.32 -4.67
N CYS A 208 11.57 22.34 -4.00
CA CYS A 208 10.38 22.19 -3.16
C CYS A 208 9.18 21.64 -3.95
N VAL A 209 8.94 22.18 -5.16
CA VAL A 209 7.84 21.73 -6.03
C VAL A 209 8.08 20.30 -6.49
N ASP A 210 9.29 19.96 -6.91
CA ASP A 210 9.58 18.62 -7.42
C ASP A 210 9.55 17.55 -6.31
N MET A 211 10.08 17.84 -5.11
CA MET A 211 9.97 16.93 -3.95
C MET A 211 8.51 16.65 -3.57
N LEU A 212 7.67 17.70 -3.53
CA LEU A 212 6.24 17.54 -3.29
C LEU A 212 5.55 16.74 -4.41
N ARG A 213 5.89 17.01 -5.69
CA ARG A 213 5.37 16.23 -6.83
C ARG A 213 5.74 14.76 -6.70
N GLN A 214 7.02 14.44 -6.48
CA GLN A 214 7.51 13.08 -6.31
C GLN A 214 6.79 12.37 -5.16
N LYS A 215 6.63 13.04 -4.01
CA LYS A 215 5.88 12.49 -2.88
C LYS A 215 4.42 12.21 -3.23
N LEU A 216 3.72 13.16 -3.83
CA LEU A 216 2.30 12.99 -4.19
C LEU A 216 2.10 11.86 -5.20
N MET A 217 3.06 11.67 -6.12
CA MET A 217 3.06 10.53 -7.04
C MET A 217 3.41 9.21 -6.36
N CYS A 218 4.31 9.22 -5.38
CA CYS A 218 4.66 8.05 -4.56
C CYS A 218 3.45 7.58 -3.74
N ASP A 219 2.70 8.50 -3.14
CA ASP A 219 1.49 8.17 -2.36
C ASP A 219 0.27 7.87 -3.22
N ALA A 220 0.22 8.38 -4.45
CA ALA A 220 -0.81 8.18 -5.47
C ALA A 220 -2.23 8.02 -4.88
N ASP A 221 -2.74 9.08 -4.26
CA ASP A 221 -4.03 9.06 -3.57
C ASP A 221 -5.21 8.69 -4.51
N VAL A 222 -5.86 7.56 -4.21
CA VAL A 222 -6.95 6.99 -5.04
C VAL A 222 -8.37 7.39 -4.60
N HIS A 223 -8.56 8.22 -3.56
CA HIS A 223 -9.95 8.57 -3.21
C HIS A 223 -10.54 9.60 -4.17
N LEU A 224 -11.84 9.44 -4.41
CA LEU A 224 -12.56 10.21 -5.41
C LEU A 224 -13.10 11.51 -4.83
N VAL A 225 -12.94 12.60 -5.60
CA VAL A 225 -13.68 13.84 -5.39
C VAL A 225 -14.95 13.78 -6.23
N THR A 226 -16.11 13.82 -5.57
CA THR A 226 -17.41 13.88 -6.23
C THR A 226 -17.83 15.32 -6.47
N TYR A 227 -18.90 15.52 -7.25
CA TYR A 227 -19.46 16.84 -7.51
C TYR A 227 -20.87 16.96 -6.92
N ASN A 228 -21.22 18.16 -6.46
CA ASN A 228 -22.54 18.49 -5.93
C ASN A 228 -23.14 19.69 -6.69
N TRP A 229 -24.46 19.71 -6.84
CA TRP A 229 -25.19 20.90 -7.29
C TRP A 229 -25.33 21.89 -6.14
N LEU A 230 -24.90 23.14 -6.34
CA LEU A 230 -25.04 24.20 -5.37
C LEU A 230 -26.15 25.16 -5.78
N LYS A 231 -26.95 25.60 -4.81
CA LYS A 231 -28.03 26.58 -5.06
C LYS A 231 -27.41 27.89 -5.56
N GLY A 232 -27.91 28.40 -6.69
CA GLY A 232 -27.43 29.66 -7.28
C GLY A 232 -26.18 29.53 -8.13
N HIS A 233 -25.79 28.31 -8.49
CA HIS A 233 -24.68 28.03 -9.40
C HIS A 233 -25.18 27.26 -10.62
N ASP A 234 -24.67 27.63 -11.80
CA ASP A 234 -25.07 27.05 -13.08
C ASP A 234 -24.28 25.77 -13.45
N ALA A 235 -23.27 25.43 -12.66
CA ALA A 235 -22.40 24.27 -12.86
C ALA A 235 -22.25 23.45 -11.57
N PRO A 236 -21.98 22.13 -11.67
CA PRO A 236 -21.69 21.32 -10.50
C PRO A 236 -20.32 21.69 -9.90
N HIS A 237 -20.22 21.68 -8.57
CA HIS A 237 -19.00 22.04 -7.85
C HIS A 237 -18.34 20.83 -7.19
N PRO A 238 -17.01 20.73 -7.20
CA PRO A 238 -16.30 19.62 -6.54
C PRO A 238 -16.52 19.67 -5.01
N ASN A 239 -16.72 18.50 -4.42
CA ASN A 239 -16.87 18.30 -2.99
C ASN A 239 -15.61 17.66 -2.40
N PHE A 240 -14.73 18.50 -1.90
CA PHE A 240 -13.48 18.09 -1.28
C PHE A 240 -13.63 17.61 0.17
N ASN A 241 -14.85 17.58 0.74
CA ASN A 241 -15.07 17.10 2.11
C ASN A 241 -15.15 15.57 2.17
N THR A 242 -14.07 14.92 1.76
CA THR A 242 -13.92 13.46 1.71
C THR A 242 -13.31 12.93 3.01
N ALA A 243 -13.70 11.71 3.39
CA ALA A 243 -13.11 11.02 4.53
C ALA A 243 -11.86 10.25 4.09
N ARG A 244 -10.81 10.32 4.90
CA ARG A 244 -9.49 9.71 4.66
C ARG A 244 -9.08 8.93 5.90
N GLN A 245 -8.36 7.83 5.69
CA GLN A 245 -7.60 7.21 6.78
C GLN A 245 -6.22 7.86 6.82
N CYS A 246 -5.89 8.50 7.93
CA CYS A 246 -4.65 9.24 8.13
C CYS A 246 -3.79 8.55 9.19
N ARG A 247 -2.46 8.53 8.98
CA ARG A 247 -1.50 8.32 10.08
C ARG A 247 -1.61 9.52 11.03
N SER A 248 -1.48 9.30 12.34
CA SER A 248 -1.46 10.40 13.32
C SER A 248 -0.25 11.32 13.06
N PHE A 249 -0.53 12.54 12.62
CA PHE A 249 0.50 13.57 12.46
C PHE A 249 1.09 13.96 13.83
N GLU A 250 0.27 13.96 14.87
CA GLU A 250 0.62 14.29 16.25
C GLU A 250 1.63 13.29 16.81
N ALA A 251 1.47 12.00 16.52
CA ALA A 251 2.46 10.99 16.90
C ALA A 251 3.82 11.23 16.19
N VAL A 252 3.79 11.61 14.92
CA VAL A 252 5.00 11.97 14.15
C VAL A 252 5.64 13.24 14.71
N LYS A 253 4.85 14.29 14.95
CA LYS A 253 5.28 15.56 15.54
C LYS A 253 5.89 15.34 16.91
N GLN A 254 5.26 14.54 17.78
CA GLN A 254 5.79 14.24 19.10
C GLN A 254 7.15 13.54 19.00
N TYR A 255 7.31 12.57 18.09
CA TYR A 255 8.60 11.94 17.86
C TYR A 255 9.68 12.93 17.41
N VAL A 256 9.34 13.86 16.51
CA VAL A 256 10.26 14.93 16.10
C VAL A 256 10.67 15.76 17.32
N MET A 257 9.72 16.15 18.16
CA MET A 257 10.00 16.93 19.37
C MET A 257 10.90 16.18 20.36
N ASP A 258 10.64 14.88 20.56
CA ASP A 258 11.40 14.03 21.50
C ASP A 258 12.85 13.79 21.04
N ASN A 259 13.12 13.92 19.73
CA ASN A 259 14.43 13.68 19.13
C ASN A 259 15.08 14.95 18.56
N ALA A 260 14.43 16.10 18.75
CA ALA A 260 14.92 17.38 18.27
C ALA A 260 16.25 17.71 18.93
N LEU A 261 17.21 18.12 18.11
CA LEU A 261 18.44 18.69 18.64
C LEU A 261 18.16 20.09 19.16
N ASP A 262 18.65 20.38 20.36
CA ASP A 262 18.54 21.71 20.94
C ASP A 262 19.43 22.70 20.19
N GLY A 263 18.84 23.39 19.21
CA GLY A 263 19.50 24.39 18.38
C GLY A 263 20.04 25.60 19.15
N SER A 264 19.59 25.83 20.39
CA SER A 264 20.14 26.91 21.24
C SER A 264 21.49 26.52 21.86
N ASN A 265 21.73 25.22 22.02
CA ASN A 265 22.97 24.64 22.51
C ASN A 265 23.89 24.16 21.39
N LEU A 266 23.39 24.03 20.16
CA LEU A 266 24.21 23.74 18.99
C LEU A 266 24.86 25.02 18.44
N PRO A 267 26.21 25.13 18.42
CA PRO A 267 26.86 26.22 17.72
C PRO A 267 26.54 26.12 16.22
N LYS A 268 26.08 27.22 15.60
CA LYS A 268 25.72 27.33 14.18
C LYS A 268 26.79 26.85 13.16
N MET A 269 27.99 26.46 13.60
CA MET A 269 29.16 26.20 12.76
C MET A 269 29.86 24.83 12.97
N TYR A 270 29.28 23.86 13.69
CA TYR A 270 30.07 22.71 14.19
C TYR A 270 29.65 21.28 13.80
N PHE A 271 28.91 21.09 12.70
CA PHE A 271 29.15 19.85 11.95
C PHE A 271 30.48 20.02 11.20
N GLU A 272 31.60 19.97 11.94
CA GLU A 272 32.94 20.04 11.36
C GLU A 272 33.02 18.98 10.25
N LYS A 273 33.46 19.38 9.06
CA LYS A 273 33.72 18.41 7.99
C LYS A 273 34.64 17.31 8.56
N PRO A 274 34.37 16.04 8.25
CA PRO A 274 35.19 14.95 8.75
C PRO A 274 36.68 15.20 8.51
N LYS A 275 37.51 15.01 9.55
CA LYS A 275 38.97 15.24 9.49
C LYS A 275 39.68 14.30 8.53
N ASP A 276 39.06 13.18 8.20
CA ASP A 276 39.51 12.22 7.20
C ASP A 276 39.18 12.66 5.75
N GLY A 277 38.52 13.81 5.58
CA GLY A 277 38.15 14.36 4.28
C GLY A 277 36.94 13.67 3.64
N SER A 278 36.23 12.79 4.36
CA SER A 278 35.02 12.16 3.83
C SER A 278 33.93 13.20 3.57
N VAL A 279 33.72 13.50 2.29
CA VAL A 279 32.66 14.37 1.79
C VAL A 279 31.99 13.70 0.61
N MET A 280 30.71 13.99 0.40
CA MET A 280 30.00 13.59 -0.81
C MET A 280 30.29 14.59 -1.92
N GLU A 281 30.77 14.11 -3.06
CA GLU A 281 30.78 14.87 -4.30
C GLU A 281 29.52 14.52 -5.10
N TYR A 282 28.76 15.54 -5.46
CA TYR A 282 27.53 15.42 -6.22
C TYR A 282 27.78 15.80 -7.67
N GLU A 283 27.26 15.02 -8.62
CA GLU A 283 27.11 15.48 -10.00
C GLU A 283 25.95 16.50 -10.09
N GLU A 284 24.86 16.22 -9.36
CA GLU A 284 23.74 17.12 -9.10
C GLU A 284 23.31 16.99 -7.63
N PRO A 285 23.54 17.98 -6.75
CA PRO A 285 23.13 17.89 -5.35
C PRO A 285 21.60 18.01 -5.21
N PRO A 286 20.91 17.22 -4.35
CA PRO A 286 21.44 16.23 -3.40
C PRO A 286 21.29 14.76 -3.85
N TYR A 287 21.69 14.38 -5.07
CA TYR A 287 21.64 12.98 -5.52
C TYR A 287 22.81 12.14 -4.96
N ASP A 288 22.54 11.11 -4.17
CA ASP A 288 23.59 10.23 -3.63
C ASP A 288 23.82 8.97 -4.51
N PRO A 289 24.90 8.89 -5.31
CA PRO A 289 25.21 7.72 -6.13
C PRO A 289 25.66 6.50 -5.31
N LEU A 290 25.91 6.65 -4.00
CA LEU A 290 26.31 5.56 -3.10
C LEU A 290 25.13 4.97 -2.31
N ALA A 291 23.93 5.53 -2.47
CA ALA A 291 22.68 4.96 -1.94
C ALA A 291 22.12 3.83 -2.85
N ASP A 292 22.88 3.40 -3.85
CA ASP A 292 22.45 2.42 -4.86
C ASP A 292 22.34 0.99 -4.29
N GLY A 293 21.19 0.71 -3.69
CA GLY A 293 20.69 -0.63 -3.34
C GLY A 293 19.25 -0.88 -3.82
N TRP A 294 18.61 0.11 -4.44
CA TRP A 294 17.24 -0.02 -4.95
C TRP A 294 17.25 -0.41 -6.43
N PRO A 295 16.37 -1.31 -6.90
CA PRO A 295 16.24 -1.58 -8.32
C PRO A 295 15.71 -0.32 -9.04
N SER A 296 16.62 0.52 -9.55
CA SER A 296 16.29 1.65 -10.40
C SER A 296 15.98 1.13 -11.80
N SER A 297 14.73 0.73 -12.03
CA SER A 297 14.23 0.40 -13.36
C SER A 297 13.17 1.42 -13.80
N HIS A 298 13.49 2.71 -13.79
CA HIS A 298 12.62 3.72 -14.39
C HIS A 298 13.45 4.71 -15.20
N HIS A 299 13.43 4.49 -16.51
CA HIS A 299 13.64 5.48 -17.58
C HIS A 299 12.35 6.25 -17.84
#